data_AF-A0A9E5V4U5-F1
#
_entry.id   AF-A0A9E5V4U5-F1
#
_cell.length_a   1.000
_cell.length_b   1.000
_cell.length_c   1.000
_cell.angle_alpha   90.00
_cell.angle_beta   90.00
_cell.angle_gamma   90.00
#
_symmetry.space_group_name_H-M   'P 1'
#
loop_
_entity.id
_entity.type
_entity.pdbx_description
1 polymer ?
#
loop_
_entity_poly.entity_id
_entity_poly.type
_entity_poly.pdbx_seq_one_letter_code
_entity_poly.pdbx_strand_id
1 'polypeptide(L)'
;MKSETKNFCFGTLALGQKYRSLALDLASDIQQYSPNTIFLVLTDQPSDFDHYAHVLAIKHRQRGVYPYHDKRFVISEAIARFETCIFIDADMRILGQVPDDMNWNTGITARTGSSIINHKGKKKRDFELISKAADKLELNLEGVKFVHEFLFTVRRSAGREIEFLECWDAIAAFFELNRFYAGEGNAIGLAAAKAGLSVQFDSEDRFPFFKDRIEKVRISKGQADPAEKLAYFTRQQALEHPKLLETEKQFLLWSKRVEKVYRMLRLRLTTLRNPKFYYGDPK
;
A
#
# COMPACT_ATOMS: atom_id res chain seq x y z
N MET A 1 -34.69 -0.18 -5.18
CA MET A 1 -33.96 0.70 -4.25
C MET A 1 -32.72 1.22 -4.95
N LYS A 2 -32.55 2.53 -5.10
CA LYS A 2 -31.25 3.09 -5.49
C LYS A 2 -30.32 2.82 -4.32
N SER A 3 -29.36 1.91 -4.50
CA SER A 3 -28.31 1.71 -3.51
C SER A 3 -27.54 3.03 -3.41
N GLU A 4 -27.52 3.61 -2.22
CA GLU A 4 -26.62 4.73 -1.93
C GLU A 4 -25.19 4.17 -1.93
N THR A 5 -24.35 4.73 -2.81
CA THR A 5 -22.94 4.39 -2.86
C THR A 5 -22.30 4.80 -1.53
N LYS A 6 -21.55 3.89 -0.88
CA LYS A 6 -20.93 4.18 0.42
C LYS A 6 -19.92 5.34 0.29
N ASN A 7 -19.77 6.12 1.37
CA ASN A 7 -18.82 7.24 1.44
C ASN A 7 -17.34 6.82 1.52
N PHE A 8 -17.07 5.51 1.54
CA PHE A 8 -15.75 4.93 1.49
C PHE A 8 -15.59 3.95 0.33
N CYS A 9 -14.36 3.73 -0.09
CA CYS A 9 -14.01 2.66 -1.02
C CYS A 9 -12.90 1.78 -0.44
N PHE A 10 -12.79 0.56 -0.95
CA PHE A 10 -11.55 -0.20 -0.85
C PHE A 10 -10.61 0.21 -1.98
N GLY A 11 -9.31 0.26 -1.69
CA GLY A 11 -8.28 0.56 -2.68
C GLY A 11 -7.17 -0.48 -2.69
N THR A 12 -6.72 -0.93 -3.86
CA THR A 12 -5.52 -1.77 -3.98
C THR A 12 -4.65 -1.44 -5.20
N LEU A 13 -3.40 -1.92 -5.14
CA LEU A 13 -2.45 -1.90 -6.26
C LEU A 13 -2.23 -3.33 -6.77
N ALA A 14 -2.56 -3.58 -8.03
CA ALA A 14 -2.50 -4.91 -8.65
C ALA A 14 -1.72 -4.89 -9.97
N LEU A 15 -0.39 -4.99 -9.88
CA LEU A 15 0.51 -4.96 -11.04
C LEU A 15 1.08 -6.34 -11.37
N GLY A 16 0.91 -6.77 -12.62
CA GLY A 16 1.32 -8.08 -13.12
C GLY A 16 0.33 -9.19 -12.75
N GLN A 17 0.36 -10.27 -13.54
CA GLN A 17 -0.64 -11.35 -13.49
C GLN A 17 -0.90 -11.88 -12.08
N LYS A 18 0.16 -12.14 -11.31
CA LYS A 18 0.07 -12.60 -9.91
C LYS A 18 -0.86 -11.72 -9.06
N TYR A 19 -0.60 -10.42 -9.03
CA TYR A 19 -1.35 -9.51 -8.16
C TYR A 19 -2.73 -9.18 -8.72
N ARG A 20 -2.92 -9.23 -10.05
CA ARG A 20 -4.26 -9.12 -10.64
C ARG A 20 -5.14 -10.31 -10.25
N SER A 21 -4.62 -11.53 -10.32
CA SER A 21 -5.37 -12.71 -9.87
C SER A 21 -5.72 -12.68 -8.39
N LEU A 22 -4.83 -12.18 -7.52
CA LEU A 22 -5.11 -11.99 -6.10
C LEU A 22 -6.18 -10.90 -5.87
N ALA A 23 -6.09 -9.79 -6.59
CA ALA A 23 -7.10 -8.73 -6.53
C ALA A 23 -8.47 -9.16 -7.08
N LEU A 24 -8.53 -10.13 -8.00
CA LEU A 24 -9.80 -10.72 -8.45
C LEU A 24 -10.46 -11.55 -7.35
N ASP A 25 -9.69 -12.36 -6.61
CA ASP A 25 -10.19 -13.08 -5.44
C ASP A 25 -10.73 -12.08 -4.40
N LEU A 26 -10.00 -10.97 -4.16
CA LEU A 26 -10.45 -9.91 -3.25
C LEU A 26 -11.69 -9.15 -3.77
N ALA A 27 -11.79 -8.90 -5.09
CA ALA A 27 -12.97 -8.28 -5.68
C ALA A 27 -14.23 -9.12 -5.47
N SER A 28 -14.11 -10.45 -5.58
CA SER A 28 -15.17 -11.41 -5.26
C SER A 28 -15.57 -11.32 -3.79
N ASP A 29 -14.60 -11.25 -2.88
CA ASP A 29 -14.90 -11.13 -1.45
C ASP A 29 -15.64 -9.83 -1.13
N ILE A 30 -15.21 -8.69 -1.70
CA ILE A 30 -15.87 -7.40 -1.52
C ILE A 30 -17.30 -7.44 -2.05
N GLN A 31 -17.53 -8.06 -3.21
CA GLN A 31 -18.87 -8.21 -3.77
C GLN A 31 -19.80 -8.98 -2.81
N GLN A 32 -19.28 -10.02 -2.17
CA GLN A 32 -20.03 -10.89 -1.27
C GLN A 32 -20.27 -10.24 0.11
N TYR A 33 -19.25 -9.60 0.68
CA TYR A 33 -19.24 -9.18 2.09
C TYR A 33 -19.35 -7.67 2.30
N SER A 34 -19.29 -6.88 1.23
CA SER A 34 -19.53 -5.44 1.29
C SER A 34 -20.24 -4.99 0.00
N PRO A 35 -21.45 -5.52 -0.27
CA PRO A 35 -22.18 -5.16 -1.47
C PRO A 35 -22.34 -3.63 -1.54
N ASN A 36 -22.28 -3.08 -2.75
CA ASN A 36 -22.35 -1.64 -3.04
C ASN A 36 -21.14 -0.80 -2.59
N THR A 37 -20.08 -1.42 -2.06
CA THR A 37 -18.80 -0.73 -1.83
C THR A 37 -17.97 -0.77 -3.11
N ILE A 38 -17.50 0.41 -3.56
CA ILE A 38 -16.59 0.47 -4.71
C ILE A 38 -15.22 -0.09 -4.33
N PHE A 39 -14.66 -0.89 -5.22
CA PHE A 39 -13.28 -1.36 -5.15
C PHE A 39 -12.44 -0.69 -6.23
N LEU A 40 -11.58 0.25 -5.84
CA LEU A 40 -10.66 0.93 -6.74
C LEU A 40 -9.38 0.11 -6.88
N VAL A 41 -9.03 -0.23 -8.13
CA VAL A 41 -7.85 -1.03 -8.44
C VAL A 41 -6.96 -0.27 -9.40
N LEU A 42 -5.74 0.08 -8.97
CA LEU A 42 -4.71 0.53 -9.91
C LEU A 42 -3.99 -0.69 -10.49
N THR A 43 -4.09 -0.87 -11.80
CA THR A 43 -3.59 -2.09 -12.46
C THR A 43 -2.98 -1.85 -13.84
N ASP A 44 -2.05 -2.71 -14.21
CA ASP A 44 -1.47 -2.74 -15.55
C ASP A 44 -2.40 -3.40 -16.59
N GLN A 45 -3.54 -4.00 -16.20
CA GLN A 45 -4.54 -4.53 -17.13
C GLN A 45 -5.97 -4.36 -16.58
N PRO A 46 -6.64 -3.21 -16.84
CA PRO A 46 -7.97 -2.93 -16.31
C PRO A 46 -9.06 -3.91 -16.75
N SER A 47 -8.98 -4.41 -17.99
CA SER A 47 -10.00 -5.30 -18.57
C SER A 47 -10.17 -6.62 -17.81
N ASP A 48 -9.17 -7.02 -17.01
CA ASP A 48 -9.27 -8.23 -16.18
C ASP A 48 -10.41 -8.13 -15.16
N PHE A 49 -10.94 -6.93 -14.89
CA PHE A 49 -11.96 -6.66 -13.89
C PHE A 49 -13.34 -6.28 -14.47
N ASP A 50 -13.52 -6.31 -15.79
CA ASP A 50 -14.73 -5.81 -16.47
C ASP A 50 -16.03 -6.54 -16.06
N HIS A 51 -15.93 -7.76 -15.52
CA HIS A 51 -17.07 -8.53 -15.03
C HIS A 51 -17.56 -8.13 -13.63
N TYR A 52 -16.82 -7.27 -12.91
CA TYR A 52 -17.22 -6.77 -11.60
C TYR A 52 -17.71 -5.32 -11.69
N ALA A 53 -19.03 -5.13 -11.67
CA ALA A 53 -19.65 -3.80 -11.77
C ALA A 53 -19.27 -2.83 -10.63
N HIS A 54 -18.86 -3.34 -9.46
CA HIS A 54 -18.40 -2.54 -8.32
C HIS A 54 -16.91 -2.21 -8.37
N VAL A 55 -16.16 -2.70 -9.36
CA VAL A 55 -14.72 -2.45 -9.49
C VAL A 55 -14.46 -1.26 -10.40
N LEU A 56 -13.75 -0.28 -9.87
CA LEU A 56 -13.18 0.82 -10.63
C LEU A 56 -11.71 0.52 -10.95
N ALA A 57 -11.47 -0.17 -12.05
CA ALA A 57 -10.11 -0.50 -12.50
C ALA A 57 -9.51 0.65 -13.34
N ILE A 58 -8.39 1.20 -12.89
CA ILE A 58 -7.70 2.32 -13.55
C ILE A 58 -6.32 1.87 -14.02
N LYS A 59 -5.99 2.18 -15.28
CA LYS A 59 -4.69 1.83 -15.87
C LYS A 59 -3.58 2.53 -15.10
N HIS A 60 -2.69 1.75 -14.51
CA HIS A 60 -1.49 2.20 -13.83
C HIS A 60 -0.28 1.42 -14.33
N ARG A 61 0.84 2.12 -14.51
CA ARG A 61 2.14 1.51 -14.78
C ARG A 61 3.06 1.89 -13.64
N GLN A 62 3.90 0.95 -13.21
CA GLN A 62 4.79 1.17 -12.08
C GLN A 62 5.61 2.47 -12.24
N ARG A 63 5.51 3.37 -11.26
CA ARG A 63 6.17 4.68 -11.24
C ARG A 63 7.43 4.67 -10.36
N GLY A 64 7.40 4.04 -9.19
CA GLY A 64 8.61 3.81 -8.40
C GLY A 64 9.57 2.83 -9.06
N VAL A 65 10.82 2.78 -8.62
CA VAL A 65 11.80 1.74 -8.98
C VAL A 65 11.27 0.35 -8.61
N TYR A 66 10.59 0.28 -7.47
CA TYR A 66 9.74 -0.85 -7.06
C TYR A 66 8.31 -0.35 -6.80
N PRO A 67 7.29 -1.23 -6.79
CA PRO A 67 5.90 -0.78 -6.67
C PRO A 67 5.48 -0.40 -5.24
N TYR A 68 6.36 -0.54 -4.24
CA TYR A 68 6.05 -0.32 -2.83
C TYR A 68 5.41 1.04 -2.55
N HIS A 69 6.00 2.11 -3.08
CA HIS A 69 5.49 3.46 -2.89
C HIS A 69 4.31 3.81 -3.81
N ASP A 70 4.00 3.00 -4.82
CA ASP A 70 2.91 3.29 -5.76
C ASP A 70 1.52 3.18 -5.10
N LYS A 71 1.44 2.63 -3.88
CA LYS A 71 0.26 2.69 -3.00
C LYS A 71 -0.27 4.12 -2.84
N ARG A 72 0.60 5.13 -2.84
CA ARG A 72 0.20 6.55 -2.78
C ARG A 72 -0.71 6.97 -3.94
N PHE A 73 -0.54 6.39 -5.12
CA PHE A 73 -1.40 6.69 -6.26
C PHE A 73 -2.79 6.08 -6.10
N VAL A 74 -2.89 4.91 -5.47
CA VAL A 74 -4.18 4.30 -5.11
C VAL A 74 -4.92 5.23 -4.16
N ILE A 75 -4.24 5.69 -3.11
CA ILE A 75 -4.80 6.65 -2.15
C ILE A 75 -5.23 7.93 -2.87
N SER A 76 -4.38 8.50 -3.72
CA SER A 76 -4.67 9.72 -4.48
C SER A 76 -5.93 9.60 -5.34
N GLU A 77 -6.06 8.53 -6.11
CA GLU A 77 -7.24 8.31 -6.96
C GLU A 77 -8.50 8.03 -6.13
N ALA A 78 -8.37 7.30 -5.02
CA ALA A 78 -9.48 7.00 -4.13
C ALA A 78 -9.98 8.26 -3.42
N ILE A 79 -9.10 9.01 -2.75
CA ILE A 79 -9.49 10.23 -2.03
C ILE A 79 -9.90 11.35 -2.96
N ALA A 80 -9.63 11.31 -4.27
CA ALA A 80 -10.20 12.26 -5.22
C ALA A 80 -11.72 12.04 -5.43
N ARG A 81 -12.22 10.82 -5.19
CA ARG A 81 -13.61 10.41 -5.49
C ARG A 81 -14.43 10.09 -4.25
N PHE A 82 -13.77 9.62 -3.19
CA PHE A 82 -14.40 9.17 -1.96
C PHE A 82 -13.88 9.97 -0.77
N GLU A 83 -14.67 10.05 0.30
CA GLU A 83 -14.24 10.70 1.54
C GLU A 83 -13.16 9.89 2.25
N THR A 84 -13.26 8.56 2.17
CA THR A 84 -12.38 7.62 2.84
C THR A 84 -11.89 6.53 1.89
N CYS A 85 -10.59 6.27 1.89
CA CYS A 85 -9.98 5.13 1.22
C CYS A 85 -9.48 4.13 2.27
N ILE A 86 -10.01 2.89 2.26
CA ILE A 86 -9.45 1.77 3.01
C ILE A 86 -8.50 1.03 2.06
N PHE A 87 -7.20 1.30 2.19
CA PHE A 87 -6.20 0.57 1.42
C PHE A 87 -6.02 -0.83 1.98
N ILE A 88 -6.05 -1.82 1.09
CA ILE A 88 -5.87 -3.24 1.41
C ILE A 88 -4.93 -3.86 0.37
N ASP A 89 -3.92 -4.63 0.81
CA ASP A 89 -3.04 -5.33 -0.13
C ASP A 89 -3.85 -6.33 -0.99
N ALA A 90 -3.44 -6.51 -2.24
CA ALA A 90 -4.13 -7.40 -3.17
C ALA A 90 -4.13 -8.88 -2.73
N ASP A 91 -3.17 -9.31 -1.90
CA ASP A 91 -3.05 -10.66 -1.34
C ASP A 91 -3.80 -10.84 -0.01
N MET A 92 -4.68 -9.91 0.36
CA MET A 92 -5.62 -10.09 1.46
C MET A 92 -6.95 -10.65 0.97
N ARG A 93 -7.69 -11.26 1.88
CA ARG A 93 -9.07 -11.73 1.66
C ARG A 93 -10.00 -11.16 2.71
N ILE A 94 -11.24 -10.88 2.34
CA ILE A 94 -12.31 -10.53 3.28
C ILE A 94 -13.12 -11.81 3.54
N LEU A 95 -13.28 -12.18 4.80
CA LEU A 95 -13.85 -13.48 5.20
C LEU A 95 -15.27 -13.37 5.76
N GLY A 96 -15.81 -12.17 5.89
CA GLY A 96 -17.11 -11.94 6.52
C GLY A 96 -17.58 -10.50 6.33
N GLN A 97 -18.82 -10.24 6.74
CA GLN A 97 -19.50 -8.97 6.53
C GLN A 97 -18.66 -7.77 6.98
N VAL A 98 -18.59 -6.76 6.11
CA VAL A 98 -17.98 -5.47 6.40
C VAL A 98 -19.10 -4.53 6.86
N PRO A 99 -18.99 -3.90 8.04
CA PRO A 99 -19.98 -2.95 8.52
C PRO A 99 -20.29 -1.85 7.48
N ASP A 100 -21.55 -1.45 7.39
CA ASP A 100 -21.95 -0.34 6.51
C ASP A 100 -21.51 1.01 7.08
N ASP A 101 -21.47 1.13 8.41
CA ASP A 101 -21.11 2.32 9.18
C ASP A 101 -19.63 2.34 9.57
N MET A 102 -18.74 2.32 8.57
CA MET A 102 -17.30 2.43 8.79
C MET A 102 -16.88 3.88 9.07
N ASN A 103 -17.15 4.34 10.29
CA ASN A 103 -16.76 5.67 10.77
C ASN A 103 -15.28 5.69 11.19
N TRP A 104 -14.46 6.29 10.34
CA TRP A 104 -13.03 6.50 10.60
C TRP A 104 -12.73 7.92 11.04
N ASN A 105 -11.76 8.13 11.91
CA ASN A 105 -11.30 9.48 12.24
C ASN A 105 -10.61 10.12 11.03
N THR A 106 -10.64 11.45 10.93
CA THR A 106 -9.90 12.17 9.88
C THR A 106 -8.41 11.90 9.97
N GLY A 107 -7.74 11.74 8.83
CA GLY A 107 -6.33 11.37 8.76
C GLY A 107 -6.14 9.89 8.48
N ILE A 108 -5.12 9.29 9.11
CA ILE A 108 -4.71 7.92 8.85
C ILE A 108 -5.08 7.05 10.04
N THR A 109 -5.76 5.93 9.77
CA THR A 109 -5.95 4.85 10.76
C THR A 109 -5.34 3.58 10.21
N ALA A 110 -4.27 3.10 10.84
CA ALA A 110 -3.60 1.87 10.44
C ALA A 110 -3.94 0.73 11.40
N ARG A 111 -4.05 -0.50 10.88
CA ARG A 111 -4.35 -1.65 11.74
C ARG A 111 -3.25 -1.90 12.78
N THR A 112 -2.01 -1.61 12.41
CA THR A 112 -0.87 -1.78 13.31
C THR A 112 0.27 -0.85 12.90
N GLY A 113 1.13 -0.56 13.86
CA GLY A 113 2.27 0.32 13.69
C GLY A 113 3.02 0.46 15.00
N SER A 114 3.98 1.38 15.03
CA SER A 114 4.72 1.72 16.25
C SER A 114 5.27 3.13 16.14
N SER A 115 6.00 3.61 17.14
CA SER A 115 6.90 4.75 16.93
C SER A 115 7.95 4.37 15.89
N ILE A 116 8.33 5.32 15.02
CA ILE A 116 9.37 5.10 14.01
C ILE A 116 10.75 4.84 14.64
N ILE A 117 11.00 5.39 15.83
CA ILE A 117 12.24 5.15 16.59
C ILE A 117 12.28 3.71 17.11
N ASN A 118 11.14 3.20 17.59
CA ASN A 118 11.02 1.83 18.07
C ASN A 118 10.93 0.83 16.92
N HIS A 119 10.44 1.26 15.77
CA HIS A 119 10.56 0.55 14.51
C HIS A 119 11.99 0.67 13.99
N LYS A 120 12.97 0.20 14.78
CA LYS A 120 14.33 0.06 14.28
C LYS A 120 14.26 -0.90 13.11
N GLY A 121 14.42 -0.36 11.89
CA GLY A 121 14.73 -1.18 10.74
C GLY A 121 15.84 -2.13 11.15
N LYS A 122 15.80 -3.38 10.69
CA LYS A 122 16.80 -4.41 11.08
C LYS A 122 18.26 -4.00 10.78
N LYS A 123 18.49 -2.83 10.18
CA LYS A 123 19.76 -2.30 9.68
C LYS A 123 19.93 -0.84 10.08
N LYS A 124 21.06 -0.51 10.71
CA LYS A 124 21.49 0.85 11.08
C LYS A 124 21.37 1.86 9.93
N ARG A 125 21.75 1.44 8.71
CA ARG A 125 21.67 2.24 7.48
C ARG A 125 20.27 2.76 7.18
N ASP A 126 19.24 1.93 7.37
CA ASP A 126 17.87 2.32 7.02
C ASP A 126 17.38 3.40 7.98
N PHE A 127 17.73 3.28 9.27
CA PHE A 127 17.45 4.31 10.26
C PHE A 127 18.18 5.63 9.97
N GLU A 128 19.47 5.59 9.59
CA GLU A 128 20.21 6.80 9.17
C GLU A 128 19.55 7.50 7.96
N LEU A 129 18.98 6.75 7.02
CA LEU A 129 18.23 7.32 5.90
C LEU A 129 16.90 7.92 6.35
N ILE A 130 16.20 7.29 7.29
CA ILE A 130 14.97 7.82 7.90
C ILE A 130 15.27 9.14 8.63
N SER A 131 16.33 9.19 9.42
CA SER A 131 16.78 10.42 10.10
C SER A 131 17.09 11.53 9.10
N LYS A 132 17.86 11.23 8.04
CA LYS A 132 18.14 12.23 6.99
C LYS A 132 16.89 12.74 6.29
N ALA A 133 15.89 11.88 6.07
CA ALA A 133 14.62 12.31 5.50
C ALA A 133 13.86 13.21 6.47
N ALA A 134 13.84 12.89 7.77
CA ALA A 134 13.23 13.73 8.79
C ALA A 134 13.92 15.10 8.90
N ASP A 135 15.25 15.15 8.89
CA ASP A 135 16.02 16.40 8.90
C ASP A 135 15.66 17.29 7.69
N LYS A 136 15.56 16.68 6.50
CA LYS A 136 15.15 17.38 5.27
C LYS A 136 13.70 17.89 5.31
N LEU A 137 12.86 17.30 6.14
CA LEU A 137 11.48 17.69 6.38
C LEU A 137 11.32 18.58 7.61
N GLU A 138 12.41 18.85 8.34
CA GLU A 138 12.44 19.59 9.61
C GLU A 138 11.52 18.94 10.68
N LEU A 139 11.60 17.62 10.80
CA LEU A 139 10.78 16.82 11.72
C LEU A 139 11.59 16.27 12.90
N ASN A 140 11.02 16.32 14.10
CA ASN A 140 11.47 15.50 15.23
C ASN A 140 10.85 14.10 15.13
N LEU A 141 11.68 13.07 15.08
CA LEU A 141 11.26 11.66 14.98
C LEU A 141 10.50 11.14 16.22
N GLU A 142 10.62 11.77 17.39
CA GLU A 142 9.99 11.29 18.64
C GLU A 142 8.45 11.19 18.53
N GLY A 143 7.83 12.10 17.77
CA GLY A 143 6.39 12.12 17.51
C GLY A 143 5.94 11.34 16.26
N VAL A 144 6.88 10.78 15.48
CA VAL A 144 6.57 10.17 14.18
C VAL A 144 6.24 8.68 14.33
N LYS A 145 5.17 8.26 13.66
CA LYS A 145 4.67 6.88 13.68
C LYS A 145 5.10 6.12 12.44
N PHE A 146 5.51 4.86 12.61
CA PHE A 146 5.61 3.89 11.53
C PHE A 146 4.25 3.22 11.30
N VAL A 147 3.83 3.09 10.04
CA VAL A 147 2.57 2.47 9.63
C VAL A 147 2.82 1.16 8.92
N HIS A 148 2.20 0.06 9.37
CA HIS A 148 2.21 -1.18 8.58
C HIS A 148 1.26 -1.05 7.38
N GLU A 149 1.81 -1.27 6.19
CA GLU A 149 1.27 -0.85 4.91
C GLU A 149 0.24 -1.80 4.28
N PHE A 150 -0.11 -2.91 4.94
CA PHE A 150 -0.98 -3.94 4.36
C PHE A 150 -2.47 -3.62 4.49
N LEU A 151 -2.86 -2.89 5.55
CA LEU A 151 -4.22 -2.45 5.80
C LEU A 151 -4.21 -1.14 6.58
N PHE A 152 -4.59 -0.05 5.92
CA PHE A 152 -4.72 1.27 6.54
C PHE A 152 -5.76 2.11 5.80
N THR A 153 -6.34 3.04 6.52
CA THR A 153 -7.38 3.95 6.03
C THR A 153 -6.80 5.36 5.93
N VAL A 154 -7.19 6.09 4.89
CA VAL A 154 -6.98 7.53 4.75
C VAL A 154 -8.33 8.20 4.57
N ARG A 155 -8.74 9.02 5.54
CA ARG A 155 -9.92 9.89 5.46
C ARG A 155 -9.48 11.33 5.23
N ARG A 156 -10.14 12.02 4.29
CA ARG A 156 -9.88 13.44 3.97
C ARG A 156 -9.83 14.30 5.23
N SER A 157 -8.95 15.30 5.22
CA SER A 157 -8.71 16.22 6.34
C SER A 157 -8.43 17.62 5.81
N ALA A 158 -9.44 18.25 5.22
CA ALA A 158 -9.41 19.65 4.78
C ALA A 158 -8.19 20.02 3.92
N GLY A 159 -7.76 19.13 3.02
CA GLY A 159 -6.63 19.36 2.12
C GLY A 159 -5.29 18.82 2.60
N ARG A 160 -5.14 18.48 3.89
CA ARG A 160 -3.89 17.89 4.43
C ARG A 160 -3.54 16.54 3.79
N GLU A 161 -4.54 15.83 3.31
CA GLU A 161 -4.35 14.58 2.54
C GLU A 161 -3.59 14.81 1.22
N ILE A 162 -3.68 16.02 0.63
CA ILE A 162 -2.95 16.39 -0.59
C ILE A 162 -1.49 16.66 -0.23
N GLU A 163 -1.24 17.48 0.79
CA GLU A 163 0.12 17.75 1.30
C GLU A 163 0.83 16.46 1.73
N PHE A 164 0.08 15.55 2.37
CA PHE A 164 0.56 14.21 2.72
C PHE A 164 1.04 13.43 1.49
N LEU A 165 0.26 13.40 0.40
CA LEU A 165 0.62 12.68 -0.82
C LEU A 165 1.83 13.30 -1.52
N GLU A 166 1.94 14.63 -1.54
CA GLU A 166 3.09 15.35 -2.09
C GLU A 166 4.36 15.06 -1.28
N CYS A 167 4.25 15.10 0.05
CA CYS A 167 5.36 14.75 0.94
C CYS A 167 5.77 13.28 0.76
N TRP A 168 4.80 12.36 0.65
CA TRP A 168 5.08 10.95 0.41
C TRP A 168 5.78 10.73 -0.94
N ASP A 169 5.41 11.48 -1.99
CA ASP A 169 6.09 11.43 -3.29
C ASP A 169 7.56 11.82 -3.19
N ALA A 170 7.86 12.92 -2.48
CA ALA A 170 9.24 13.38 -2.26
C ALA A 170 10.06 12.37 -1.44
N ILE A 171 9.49 11.82 -0.36
CA ILE A 171 10.18 10.83 0.48
C ILE A 171 10.42 9.54 -0.29
N ALA A 172 9.43 9.08 -1.07
CA ALA A 172 9.56 7.89 -1.91
C ALA A 172 10.74 8.02 -2.88
N ALA A 173 10.83 9.16 -3.59
CA ALA A 173 11.94 9.43 -4.50
C ALA A 173 13.30 9.44 -3.77
N PHE A 174 13.37 10.08 -2.60
CA PHE A 174 14.59 10.11 -1.78
C PHE A 174 15.01 8.71 -1.31
N PHE A 175 14.07 7.90 -0.81
CA PHE A 175 14.34 6.54 -0.36
C PHE A 175 14.79 5.64 -1.52
N GLU A 176 14.10 5.66 -2.66
CA GLU A 176 14.46 4.84 -3.81
C GLU A 176 15.82 5.22 -4.42
N LEU A 177 16.16 6.51 -4.47
CA LEU A 177 17.49 6.97 -4.89
C LEU A 177 18.59 6.38 -4.00
N ASN A 178 18.32 6.28 -2.71
CA ASN A 178 19.23 5.73 -1.70
C ASN A 178 19.12 4.20 -1.54
N ARG A 179 18.40 3.54 -2.46
CA ARG A 179 18.17 2.09 -2.52
C ARG A 179 17.39 1.52 -1.33
N PHE A 180 16.63 2.35 -0.63
CA PHE A 180 15.69 1.93 0.40
C PHE A 180 14.30 1.77 -0.21
N TYR A 181 14.06 0.65 -0.90
CA TYR A 181 12.85 0.50 -1.72
C TYR A 181 11.59 0.14 -0.94
N ALA A 182 11.71 -0.67 0.12
CA ALA A 182 10.61 -1.13 0.97
C ALA A 182 10.50 -0.26 2.23
N GLY A 183 10.42 1.05 2.03
CA GLY A 183 10.38 2.07 3.08
C GLY A 183 9.01 2.73 3.23
N GLU A 184 7.96 2.19 2.62
CA GLU A 184 6.65 2.81 2.50
C GLU A 184 6.02 3.12 3.85
N GLY A 185 6.10 2.23 4.84
CA GLY A 185 5.56 2.46 6.18
C GLY A 185 6.23 3.62 6.92
N ASN A 186 7.54 3.82 6.71
CA ASN A 186 8.29 4.97 7.24
C ASN A 186 7.90 6.25 6.49
N ALA A 187 7.74 6.15 5.17
CA ALA A 187 7.39 7.29 4.33
C ALA A 187 5.98 7.81 4.61
N ILE A 188 5.00 6.91 4.83
CA ILE A 188 3.66 7.28 5.28
C ILE A 188 3.73 8.08 6.59
N GLY A 189 4.49 7.56 7.56
CA GLY A 189 4.69 8.21 8.86
C GLY A 189 5.26 9.62 8.79
N LEU A 190 6.39 9.76 8.09
CA LEU A 190 7.08 11.03 7.90
C LEU A 190 6.22 12.03 7.11
N ALA A 191 5.56 11.58 6.04
CA ALA A 191 4.67 12.42 5.25
C ALA A 191 3.49 12.93 6.06
N ALA A 192 2.87 12.05 6.87
CA ALA A 192 1.74 12.42 7.71
C ALA A 192 2.14 13.45 8.77
N ALA A 193 3.29 13.25 9.42
CA ALA A 193 3.82 14.20 10.38
C ALA A 193 4.11 15.56 9.74
N LYS A 194 4.70 15.60 8.53
CA LYS A 194 4.96 16.85 7.81
C LYS A 194 3.67 17.61 7.45
N ALA A 195 2.66 16.88 6.98
CA ALA A 195 1.37 17.45 6.57
C ALA A 195 0.43 17.76 7.75
N GLY A 196 0.84 17.51 9.00
CA GLY A 196 -0.03 17.64 10.18
C GLY A 196 -1.24 16.68 10.15
N LEU A 197 -1.13 15.55 9.43
CA LEU A 197 -2.17 14.55 9.31
C LEU A 197 -2.07 13.56 10.47
N SER A 198 -3.14 13.41 11.25
CA SER A 198 -3.13 12.52 12.42
C SER A 198 -2.95 11.06 11.99
N VAL A 199 -2.13 10.32 12.73
CA VAL A 199 -1.95 8.87 12.54
C VAL A 199 -2.41 8.16 13.80
N GLN A 200 -3.35 7.24 13.66
CA GLN A 200 -3.92 6.45 14.76
C GLN A 200 -3.75 4.95 14.45
N PHE A 201 -3.72 4.15 15.51
CA PHE A 201 -3.66 2.70 15.39
C PHE A 201 -4.94 2.10 15.94
N ASP A 202 -5.53 1.19 15.17
CA ASP A 202 -6.72 0.44 15.55
C ASP A 202 -6.44 -1.04 15.32
N SER A 203 -6.07 -1.75 16.38
CA SER A 203 -5.71 -3.17 16.29
C SER A 203 -6.91 -4.10 16.17
N GLU A 204 -8.13 -3.58 16.35
CA GLU A 204 -9.35 -4.36 16.24
C GLU A 204 -9.62 -4.69 14.78
N ASP A 205 -9.97 -5.95 14.53
CA ASP A 205 -10.41 -6.39 13.22
C ASP A 205 -11.85 -5.91 13.01
N ARG A 206 -12.00 -4.73 12.40
CA ARG A 206 -13.33 -4.18 12.06
C ARG A 206 -14.14 -5.06 11.11
N PHE A 207 -13.49 -5.98 10.41
CA PHE A 207 -14.10 -7.03 9.62
C PHE A 207 -13.18 -8.25 9.59
N PRO A 208 -13.72 -9.48 9.47
CA PRO A 208 -12.90 -10.69 9.33
C PRO A 208 -12.07 -10.67 8.05
N PHE A 209 -10.77 -10.93 8.15
CA PHE A 209 -9.88 -10.98 6.99
C PHE A 209 -8.84 -12.11 7.11
N PHE A 210 -8.22 -12.45 5.98
CA PHE A 210 -7.06 -13.32 5.91
C PHE A 210 -5.86 -12.58 5.29
N LYS A 211 -4.69 -12.77 5.91
CA LYS A 211 -3.38 -12.38 5.40
C LYS A 211 -2.38 -13.42 5.89
N ASP A 212 -1.71 -14.10 4.95
CA ASP A 212 -0.84 -15.26 5.20
C ASP A 212 0.03 -15.12 6.47
N ARG A 213 0.78 -14.02 6.60
CA ARG A 213 1.68 -13.79 7.75
C ARG A 213 0.95 -13.63 9.09
N ILE A 214 -0.20 -12.95 9.09
CA ILE A 214 -0.98 -12.72 10.31
C ILE A 214 -1.63 -14.04 10.76
N GLU A 215 -2.16 -14.81 9.82
CA GLU A 215 -2.80 -16.09 10.11
C GLU A 215 -1.79 -17.14 10.60
N LYS A 216 -0.58 -17.19 10.02
CA LYS A 216 0.50 -18.03 10.55
C LYS A 216 0.81 -17.72 12.01
N VAL A 217 0.81 -16.43 12.39
CA VAL A 217 0.99 -16.02 13.79
C VAL A 217 -0.19 -16.44 14.65
N ARG A 218 -1.43 -16.26 14.19
CA ARG A 218 -2.65 -16.70 14.92
C ARG A 218 -2.65 -18.19 15.17
N ILE A 219 -2.35 -18.99 14.15
CA ILE A 219 -2.22 -20.46 14.25
C ILE A 219 -1.14 -20.83 15.26
N SER A 220 0.03 -20.19 15.21
CA SER A 220 1.12 -20.46 16.18
C SER A 220 0.75 -20.15 17.63
N LYS A 221 -0.24 -19.26 17.84
CA LYS A 221 -0.77 -18.89 19.15
C LYS A 221 -2.03 -19.68 19.55
N GLY A 222 -2.48 -20.62 18.72
CA GLY A 222 -3.73 -21.38 18.95
C GLY A 222 -5.00 -20.54 18.78
N GLN A 223 -4.92 -19.41 18.06
CA GLN A 223 -6.03 -18.46 17.87
C GLN A 223 -6.81 -18.69 16.57
N ALA A 224 -6.36 -19.63 15.72
CA ALA A 224 -7.02 -19.98 14.47
C ALA A 224 -6.75 -21.46 14.15
N ASP A 225 -7.73 -22.14 13.55
CA ASP A 225 -7.57 -23.51 13.09
C ASP A 225 -6.87 -23.54 11.72
N PRO A 226 -5.70 -24.21 11.59
CA PRO A 226 -5.05 -24.39 10.30
C PRO A 226 -5.93 -25.07 9.24
N ALA A 227 -6.84 -25.99 9.64
CA ALA A 227 -7.71 -26.68 8.70
C ALA A 227 -8.71 -25.73 8.02
N GLU A 228 -9.29 -24.80 8.78
CA GLU A 228 -10.21 -23.77 8.25
C GLU A 228 -9.51 -22.79 7.29
N LYS A 229 -8.21 -22.57 7.47
CA LYS A 229 -7.44 -21.60 6.68
C LYS A 229 -6.69 -22.23 5.49
N LEU A 230 -6.64 -23.56 5.42
CA LEU A 230 -5.87 -24.29 4.42
C LEU A 230 -6.23 -23.87 2.98
N ALA A 231 -7.53 -23.73 2.68
CA ALA A 231 -7.99 -23.32 1.35
C ALA A 231 -7.40 -21.98 0.91
N TYR A 232 -7.32 -20.99 1.82
CA TYR A 232 -6.76 -19.67 1.54
C TYR A 232 -5.25 -19.72 1.33
N PHE A 233 -4.51 -20.47 2.16
CA PHE A 233 -3.07 -20.67 1.99
C PHE A 233 -2.76 -21.35 0.65
N THR A 234 -3.47 -22.43 0.30
CA THR A 234 -3.27 -23.16 -0.95
C THR A 234 -3.58 -22.28 -2.15
N ARG A 235 -4.69 -21.55 -2.13
CA ARG A 235 -5.08 -20.62 -3.21
C ARG A 235 -4.04 -19.51 -3.37
N GLN A 236 -3.63 -18.87 -2.28
CA GLN A 236 -2.61 -17.83 -2.33
C GLN A 236 -1.30 -18.39 -2.90
N GLN A 237 -0.80 -19.52 -2.38
CA GLN A 237 0.44 -20.13 -2.86
C GLN A 237 0.40 -20.45 -4.36
N ALA A 238 -0.71 -20.98 -4.86
CA ALA A 238 -0.89 -21.28 -6.29
C ALA A 238 -0.81 -20.03 -7.17
N LEU A 239 -1.37 -18.90 -6.70
CA LEU A 239 -1.31 -17.61 -7.41
C LEU A 239 0.05 -16.92 -7.27
N GLU A 240 0.71 -17.05 -6.12
CA GLU A 240 1.99 -16.39 -5.85
C GLU A 240 3.17 -17.06 -6.56
N HIS A 241 3.07 -18.37 -6.79
CA HIS A 241 4.12 -19.21 -7.36
C HIS A 241 3.59 -20.06 -8.51
N PRO A 242 3.14 -19.45 -9.62
CA PRO A 242 2.69 -20.20 -10.78
C PRO A 242 3.84 -21.03 -11.36
N LYS A 243 3.52 -22.21 -11.89
CA LYS A 243 4.48 -23.04 -12.63
C LYS A 243 4.77 -22.34 -13.96
N LEU A 244 5.99 -21.83 -14.10
CA LEU A 244 6.49 -21.19 -15.32
C LEU A 244 7.57 -22.06 -15.97
N LEU A 245 7.65 -22.01 -17.29
CA LEU A 245 8.76 -22.59 -18.04
C LEU A 245 10.06 -21.84 -17.71
N GLU A 246 11.19 -22.52 -17.81
CA GLU A 246 12.48 -21.92 -17.43
C GLU A 246 12.84 -20.72 -18.33
N THR A 247 12.50 -20.79 -19.61
CA THR A 247 12.68 -19.70 -20.58
C THR A 247 11.88 -18.45 -20.20
N GLU A 248 10.63 -18.62 -19.74
CA GLU A 248 9.77 -17.52 -19.28
C GLU A 248 10.34 -16.86 -18.04
N LYS A 249 10.86 -17.65 -17.09
CA LYS A 249 11.51 -17.12 -15.88
C LYS A 249 12.73 -16.26 -16.24
N GLN A 250 13.57 -16.73 -17.16
CA GLN A 250 14.75 -15.99 -17.60
C GLN A 250 14.35 -14.70 -18.31
N PHE A 251 13.37 -14.74 -19.21
CA PHE A 251 12.87 -13.55 -19.90
C PHE A 251 12.31 -12.52 -18.90
N LEU A 252 11.48 -12.95 -17.95
CA LEU A 252 10.92 -12.09 -16.90
C LEU A 252 12.01 -11.46 -16.03
N LEU A 253 13.06 -12.22 -15.70
CA LEU A 253 14.20 -11.71 -14.94
C LEU A 253 14.92 -10.59 -15.70
N TRP A 254 15.18 -10.79 -16.99
CA TRP A 254 15.82 -9.77 -17.83
C TRP A 254 14.95 -8.54 -18.01
N SER A 255 13.65 -8.70 -18.30
CA SER A 255 12.71 -7.58 -18.41
C SER A 255 12.70 -6.73 -17.14
N LYS A 256 12.62 -7.37 -15.97
CA LYS A 256 12.67 -6.68 -14.66
C LYS A 256 13.97 -5.90 -14.45
N ARG A 257 15.12 -6.42 -14.92
CA ARG A 257 16.40 -5.72 -14.82
C ARG A 257 16.43 -4.47 -15.71
N VAL A 258 16.00 -4.59 -16.96
CA VAL A 258 15.95 -3.46 -17.91
C VAL A 258 14.99 -2.39 -17.40
N GLU A 259 13.78 -2.77 -16.99
CA GLU A 259 12.79 -1.86 -16.41
C GLU A 259 13.32 -1.15 -15.17
N LYS A 260 14.04 -1.87 -14.29
CA LYS A 260 14.65 -1.27 -13.10
C LYS A 260 15.69 -0.23 -13.47
N VAL A 261 16.55 -0.50 -14.45
CA VAL A 261 17.56 0.47 -14.93
C VAL A 261 16.86 1.71 -15.49
N TYR A 262 15.87 1.51 -16.35
CA TYR A 262 15.07 2.61 -16.91
C TYR A 262 14.41 3.46 -15.83
N ARG A 263 13.73 2.83 -14.85
CA ARG A 263 13.06 3.55 -13.75
C ARG A 263 14.05 4.27 -12.85
N MET A 264 15.23 3.70 -12.61
CA MET A 264 16.30 4.36 -11.85
C MET A 264 16.87 5.58 -12.59
N LEU A 265 17.07 5.50 -13.91
CA LEU A 265 17.49 6.63 -14.72
C LEU A 265 16.43 7.74 -14.71
N ARG A 266 15.17 7.38 -14.93
CA ARG A 266 14.04 8.32 -14.84
C ARG A 266 13.98 8.98 -13.46
N LEU A 267 14.09 8.20 -12.39
CA LEU A 267 14.08 8.74 -11.02
C LEU A 267 15.17 9.80 -10.85
N ARG A 268 16.42 9.49 -11.23
CA ARG A 268 17.53 10.44 -11.18
C ARG A 268 17.25 11.72 -11.95
N LEU A 269 16.70 11.61 -13.16
CA LEU A 269 16.35 12.79 -13.97
C LEU A 269 15.26 13.63 -13.30
N THR A 270 14.21 13.01 -12.77
CA THR A 270 13.13 13.73 -12.09
C THR A 270 13.62 14.46 -10.84
N THR A 271 14.55 13.86 -10.09
CA THR A 271 15.08 14.44 -8.85
C THR A 271 16.06 15.59 -9.08
N LEU A 272 16.55 15.79 -10.30
CA LEU A 272 17.31 17.00 -10.65
C LEU A 272 16.48 18.29 -10.58
N ARG A 273 15.14 18.20 -10.49
CA ARG A 273 14.26 19.36 -10.30
C ARG A 273 14.37 19.98 -8.89
N ASN A 274 14.79 19.21 -7.89
CA ASN A 274 15.02 19.71 -6.54
C ASN A 274 16.32 19.11 -5.96
N PRO A 275 17.47 19.51 -6.52
CA PRO A 275 18.74 18.84 -6.20
C PRO A 275 19.12 19.02 -4.72
N LYS A 276 18.77 20.16 -4.11
CA LYS A 276 19.03 20.43 -2.69
C LYS A 276 18.36 19.39 -1.79
N PHE A 277 17.09 19.05 -2.04
CA PHE A 277 16.41 18.03 -1.26
C PHE A 277 17.02 16.65 -1.48
N TYR A 278 17.27 16.24 -2.73
CA TYR A 278 17.65 14.86 -3.04
C TYR A 278 19.15 14.54 -2.89
N TYR A 279 20.03 15.50 -3.16
CA TYR A 279 21.49 15.31 -3.20
C TYR A 279 22.24 16.13 -2.15
N GLY A 280 21.58 17.13 -1.53
CA GLY A 280 22.22 18.09 -0.64
C GLY A 280 22.86 19.24 -1.41
N ASP A 281 23.60 20.10 -0.70
CA ASP A 281 24.34 21.17 -1.35
C ASP A 281 25.56 20.59 -2.09
N PRO A 282 25.89 21.10 -3.30
CA PRO A 282 27.12 20.71 -3.97
C PRO A 282 28.30 21.07 -3.05
N LYS A 283 29.16 20.07 -2.80
CA LYS A 283 30.46 20.30 -2.15
C LYS A 283 31.41 21.02 -3.08
#